data_AF-A0A4Y2J9D5-F1
#
_entry.id   AF-A0A4Y2J9D5-F1
#
_cell.length_a   1.000
_cell.length_b   1.000
_cell.length_c   1.000
_cell.angle_alpha   90.00
_cell.angle_beta   90.00
_cell.angle_gamma   90.00
#
_symmetry.space_group_name_H-M   'P 1'
#
loop_
_entity.id
_entity.type
_entity.pdbx_description
1 polymer ?
#
loop_
_entity_poly.entity_id
_entity_poly.type
_entity_poly.pdbx_seq_one_letter_code
_entity_poly.pdbx_strand_id
1 'polypeptide(L)'
;MDKEIKTEFDISRVAFRPPPFWEHDHEICTSKDNAYTALKERTISLLSRSENERLRQLLQDLHLGGLRPSQLLSQMKGLAGDKISAQLLRTLWLQLLSIQMQQILSACKDKLPDLASIAHKVHEVSGFSEANAVSLPLTDSVAKLRNEIQQLREEVQ
;
A
#
# COMPACT_ATOMS: atom_id res chain seq x y z
N MET A 1 -9.46 -70.17 -17.15
CA MET A 1 -10.27 -70.20 -15.90
C MET A 1 -9.99 -68.87 -15.22
N ASP A 2 -10.59 -67.83 -15.79
CA ASP A 2 -10.17 -66.46 -15.64
C ASP A 2 -11.03 -65.84 -14.54
N LYS A 3 -10.42 -65.62 -13.38
CA LYS A 3 -11.08 -65.00 -12.23
C LYS A 3 -10.96 -63.49 -12.39
N GLU A 4 -12.04 -62.90 -12.88
CA GLU A 4 -12.25 -61.45 -12.95
C GLU A 4 -12.36 -60.89 -11.52
N ILE A 5 -11.35 -60.14 -11.10
CA ILE A 5 -11.34 -59.48 -9.78
C ILE A 5 -12.15 -58.19 -9.93
N LYS A 6 -13.42 -58.22 -9.51
CA LYS A 6 -14.22 -57.01 -9.27
C LYS A 6 -13.72 -56.34 -7.99
N THR A 7 -12.78 -55.41 -8.13
CA THR A 7 -12.51 -54.40 -7.10
C THR A 7 -13.61 -53.34 -7.16
N GLU A 8 -14.69 -53.60 -6.45
CA GLU A 8 -15.69 -52.59 -6.11
C GLU A 8 -15.08 -51.66 -5.06
N PHE A 9 -14.47 -50.57 -5.52
CA PHE A 9 -13.89 -49.55 -4.65
C PHE A 9 -15.02 -48.62 -4.20
N ASP A 10 -15.56 -48.90 -3.01
CA ASP A 10 -16.59 -48.09 -2.35
C ASP A 10 -16.01 -46.72 -1.99
N ILE A 11 -16.16 -45.74 -2.90
CA ILE A 11 -15.79 -44.35 -2.64
C ILE A 11 -16.87 -43.78 -1.72
N SER A 12 -16.62 -43.90 -0.41
CA SER A 12 -17.39 -43.20 0.62
C SER A 12 -17.49 -41.72 0.25
N ARG A 13 -18.72 -41.23 0.04
CA ARG A 13 -19.01 -39.82 -0.24
C ARG A 13 -18.56 -38.97 0.94
N VAL A 14 -17.35 -38.42 0.89
CA VAL A 14 -16.91 -37.36 1.79
C VAL A 14 -17.83 -36.17 1.55
N ALA A 15 -18.63 -35.82 2.56
CA ALA A 15 -19.48 -34.65 2.51
C ALA A 15 -18.60 -33.39 2.49
N PHE A 16 -18.39 -32.82 1.30
CA PHE A 16 -17.73 -31.53 1.15
C PHE A 16 -18.65 -30.46 1.73
N ARG A 17 -18.31 -29.92 2.89
CA ARG A 17 -19.05 -28.79 3.47
C ARG A 17 -18.86 -27.59 2.54
N PRO A 18 -19.94 -27.00 1.98
CA PRO A 18 -19.85 -25.79 1.19
C PRO A 18 -19.10 -24.68 1.93
N PRO A 19 -18.01 -24.15 1.36
CA PRO A 19 -17.40 -22.93 1.84
C PRO A 19 -18.42 -21.80 1.89
N PRO A 20 -18.29 -20.86 2.83
CA PRO A 20 -19.24 -19.75 3.01
C PRO A 20 -19.40 -18.87 1.76
N PHE A 21 -18.47 -18.93 0.79
CA PHE A 21 -18.58 -18.21 -0.47
C PHE A 21 -19.54 -18.86 -1.50
N TRP A 22 -20.07 -20.06 -1.24
CA TRP A 22 -21.09 -20.74 -2.08
C TRP A 22 -22.51 -20.35 -1.75
N GLU A 23 -22.73 -19.58 -0.67
CA GLU A 23 -24.06 -19.23 -0.16
C GLU A 23 -24.83 -18.29 -1.12
N HIS A 24 -24.12 -17.63 -2.04
CA HIS A 24 -24.69 -16.69 -3.02
C HIS A 24 -24.73 -17.23 -4.46
N ASP A 25 -24.08 -18.37 -4.75
CA ASP A 25 -23.88 -18.87 -6.11
C ASP A 25 -24.39 -20.33 -6.21
N HIS A 26 -25.72 -20.50 -6.10
CA HIS A 26 -26.39 -21.82 -6.16
C HIS A 26 -26.24 -22.53 -7.52
N GLU A 27 -25.73 -21.85 -8.55
CA GLU A 27 -25.58 -22.38 -9.92
C GLU A 27 -24.23 -23.06 -10.20
N ILE A 28 -23.22 -22.92 -9.32
CA ILE A 28 -21.88 -23.50 -9.54
C ILE A 28 -21.92 -25.05 -9.58
N CYS A 29 -22.96 -25.67 -9.01
CA CYS A 29 -23.04 -27.13 -8.83
C CYS A 29 -24.24 -27.80 -9.51
N THR A 30 -25.10 -27.07 -10.24
CA THR A 30 -26.36 -27.64 -10.77
C THR A 30 -26.21 -28.31 -12.13
N SER A 31 -25.12 -28.05 -12.86
CA SER A 31 -24.90 -28.62 -14.20
C SER A 31 -23.57 -29.39 -14.26
N LYS A 32 -23.69 -30.72 -14.36
CA LYS A 32 -22.55 -31.66 -14.33
C LYS A 32 -21.55 -31.46 -15.47
N ASP A 33 -21.96 -30.82 -16.57
CA ASP A 33 -21.15 -30.64 -17.77
C ASP A 33 -20.32 -29.35 -17.80
N ASN A 34 -20.60 -28.38 -16.91
CA ASN A 34 -19.92 -27.07 -16.86
C ASN A 34 -19.49 -26.61 -15.46
N ALA A 35 -19.75 -27.41 -14.41
CA ALA A 35 -19.38 -27.08 -13.03
C ALA A 35 -17.88 -26.78 -12.85
N TYR A 36 -16.99 -27.54 -13.52
CA TYR A 36 -15.55 -27.28 -13.45
C TYR A 36 -15.17 -25.93 -14.08
N THR A 37 -15.75 -25.59 -15.23
CA THR A 37 -15.49 -24.33 -15.93
C THR A 37 -16.02 -23.15 -15.13
N ALA A 38 -17.25 -23.25 -14.61
CA ALA A 38 -17.84 -22.22 -13.76
C ALA A 38 -17.01 -21.99 -12.49
N LEU A 39 -16.56 -23.06 -11.83
CA LEU A 39 -15.70 -22.97 -10.66
C LEU A 39 -14.36 -22.31 -11.00
N LYS A 40 -13.71 -22.74 -12.09
CA LYS A 40 -12.43 -22.19 -12.54
C LYS A 40 -12.54 -20.69 -12.84
N GLU A 41 -13.54 -20.28 -13.61
CA GLU A 41 -13.79 -18.87 -13.93
C GLU A 41 -14.08 -18.04 -12.69
N ARG A 42 -14.83 -18.59 -11.73
CA ARG A 42 -15.10 -17.92 -10.46
C ARG A 42 -13.85 -17.76 -9.61
N THR A 43 -13.03 -18.82 -9.50
CA THR A 43 -11.73 -18.75 -8.80
C THR A 43 -10.84 -17.70 -9.43
N ILE A 44 -10.73 -17.68 -10.76
CA ILE A 44 -9.94 -16.65 -11.47
C ILE A 44 -10.50 -15.26 -11.20
N SER A 45 -11.82 -15.08 -11.24
CA SER A 45 -12.49 -13.80 -11.01
C SER A 45 -12.25 -13.28 -9.59
N LEU A 46 -12.37 -14.14 -8.58
CA LEU A 46 -12.13 -13.79 -7.17
C LEU A 46 -10.66 -13.41 -6.93
N LEU A 47 -9.73 -14.21 -7.46
CA LEU A 47 -8.31 -13.93 -7.33
C LEU A 47 -7.94 -12.62 -8.05
N SER A 48 -8.47 -12.42 -9.26
CA SER A 48 -8.29 -11.19 -10.03
C SER A 48 -8.85 -9.97 -9.28
N ARG A 49 -10.02 -10.10 -8.64
CA ARG A 49 -10.58 -9.01 -7.82
C ARG A 49 -9.65 -8.66 -6.65
N SER A 50 -9.15 -9.67 -5.92
CA SER A 50 -8.20 -9.48 -4.83
C SER A 50 -6.88 -8.83 -5.29
N GLU A 51 -6.38 -9.23 -6.47
CA GLU A 51 -5.18 -8.62 -7.07
C GLU A 51 -5.41 -7.14 -7.42
N ASN A 52 -6.55 -6.80 -8.01
CA ASN A 52 -6.91 -5.42 -8.34
C ASN A 52 -7.08 -4.57 -7.08
N GLU A 53 -7.67 -5.11 -6.02
CA GLU A 53 -7.78 -4.44 -4.72
C GLU A 53 -6.39 -4.15 -4.12
N ARG A 54 -5.47 -5.13 -4.15
CA ARG A 54 -4.08 -4.93 -3.70
C ARG A 54 -3.35 -3.86 -4.51
N LEU A 55 -3.55 -3.83 -5.83
CA LEU A 55 -2.96 -2.80 -6.70
C LEU A 55 -3.53 -1.41 -6.39
N ARG A 56 -4.85 -1.31 -6.18
CA ARG A 56 -5.50 -0.06 -5.79
C ARG A 56 -4.97 0.45 -4.44
N GLN A 57 -4.84 -0.44 -3.46
CA GLN A 57 -4.24 -0.10 -2.16
C GLN A 57 -2.82 0.43 -2.30
N LEU A 58 -2.00 -0.18 -3.16
CA LEU A 58 -0.64 0.29 -3.42
C LEU A 58 -0.59 1.70 -4.03
N LEU A 59 -1.53 2.04 -4.90
CA LEU A 59 -1.54 3.30 -5.65
C LEU A 59 -2.27 4.46 -4.94
N GLN A 60 -3.31 4.16 -4.15
CA GLN A 60 -4.21 5.18 -3.58
C GLN A 60 -4.12 5.27 -2.06
N ASP A 61 -3.96 4.15 -1.35
CA ASP A 61 -4.11 4.12 0.11
C ASP A 61 -2.77 4.22 0.85
N LEU A 62 -1.65 4.01 0.16
CA LEU A 62 -0.34 3.93 0.80
C LEU A 62 0.29 5.31 0.96
N HIS A 63 0.04 5.95 2.10
CA HIS A 63 0.67 7.22 2.48
C HIS A 63 1.69 7.01 3.62
N LEU A 64 2.75 7.83 3.66
CA LEU A 64 3.83 7.74 4.64
C LEU A 64 3.41 8.17 6.07
N GLY A 65 2.11 8.29 6.41
CA GLY A 65 1.52 9.03 7.55
C GLY A 65 1.97 8.68 8.98
N GLY A 66 3.28 8.63 9.25
CA GLY A 66 3.96 8.17 10.45
C GLY A 66 4.83 6.91 10.25
N LEU A 67 4.84 6.31 9.06
CA LEU A 67 5.56 5.05 8.80
C LEU A 67 7.01 5.29 8.39
N ARG A 68 7.94 4.46 8.89
CA ARG A 68 9.34 4.52 8.46
C ARG A 68 9.47 4.18 6.96
N PRO A 69 10.35 4.84 6.20
CA PRO A 69 10.55 4.58 4.78
C PRO A 69 10.84 3.10 4.45
N SER A 70 11.59 2.41 5.32
CA SER A 70 11.90 0.98 5.19
C SER A 70 10.67 0.08 5.38
N GLN A 71 9.80 0.43 6.32
CA GLN A 71 8.54 -0.29 6.58
C GLN A 71 7.56 -0.08 5.44
N LEU A 72 7.46 1.15 4.91
CA LEU A 72 6.66 1.44 3.72
C LEU A 72 7.09 0.55 2.56
N LEU A 73 8.39 0.47 2.28
CA LEU A 73 8.90 -0.36 1.19
C LEU A 73 8.54 -1.85 1.37
N SER A 74 8.67 -2.36 2.61
CA SER A 74 8.33 -3.75 2.90
C SER A 74 6.85 -4.04 2.65
N GLN A 75 5.96 -3.12 3.03
CA GLN A 75 4.52 -3.24 2.75
C GLN A 75 4.23 -3.16 1.25
N MET A 76 4.85 -2.22 0.54
CA MET A 76 4.72 -2.10 -0.92
C MET A 76 5.15 -3.39 -1.62
N LYS A 77 6.28 -3.99 -1.20
CA LYS A 77 6.75 -5.27 -1.75
C LYS A 77 5.77 -6.42 -1.46
N GLY A 78 5.21 -6.44 -0.26
CA GLY A 78 4.19 -7.43 0.13
C GLY A 78 2.92 -7.33 -0.73
N LEU A 79 2.47 -6.11 -1.05
CA LEU A 79 1.30 -5.85 -1.89
C LEU A 79 1.58 -6.07 -3.39
N ALA A 80 2.72 -5.61 -3.87
CA ALA A 80 3.17 -5.71 -5.26
C ALA A 80 3.38 -7.16 -5.74
N GLY A 81 3.84 -8.05 -4.86
CA GLY A 81 4.20 -9.41 -5.24
C GLY A 81 5.25 -9.44 -6.35
N ASP A 82 5.11 -10.38 -7.29
CA ASP A 82 6.02 -10.56 -8.45
C ASP A 82 5.58 -9.80 -9.72
N LYS A 83 4.47 -9.04 -9.66
CA LYS A 83 3.90 -8.41 -10.86
C LYS A 83 4.51 -7.04 -11.18
N ILE A 84 5.10 -6.37 -10.18
CA ILE A 84 5.63 -5.01 -10.32
C ILE A 84 7.16 -5.09 -10.39
N SER A 85 7.73 -4.50 -11.43
CA SER A 85 9.19 -4.45 -11.59
C SER A 85 9.83 -3.67 -10.45
N ALA A 86 11.03 -4.08 -10.03
CA ALA A 86 11.77 -3.39 -8.97
C ALA A 86 12.01 -1.89 -9.29
N GLN A 87 12.10 -1.54 -10.57
CA GLN A 87 12.24 -0.15 -11.03
C GLN A 87 10.94 0.64 -10.84
N LEU A 88 9.79 0.08 -11.22
CA LEU A 88 8.50 0.75 -11.01
C LEU A 88 8.18 0.89 -9.53
N LEU A 89 8.45 -0.16 -8.74
CA LEU A 89 8.28 -0.14 -7.29
C LEU A 89 9.15 0.94 -6.64
N ARG A 90 10.38 1.13 -7.13
CA ARG A 90 11.27 2.22 -6.69
C ARG A 90 10.67 3.59 -6.98
N THR A 91 10.19 3.82 -8.21
CA THR A 91 9.60 5.11 -8.59
C THR A 91 8.37 5.43 -7.74
N LEU A 92 7.47 4.47 -7.56
CA LEU A 92 6.28 4.64 -6.72
C LEU A 92 6.66 4.92 -5.27
N TRP A 93 7.62 4.17 -4.72
CA TRP A 93 8.07 4.38 -3.34
C TRP A 93 8.70 5.76 -3.15
N LEU A 94 9.49 6.25 -4.11
CA LEU A 94 10.03 7.61 -4.08
C LEU A 94 8.90 8.65 -4.09
N GLN A 95 7.89 8.50 -4.95
CA GLN A 95 6.75 9.44 -5.04
C GLN A 95 5.98 9.59 -3.73
N LEU A 96 5.96 8.55 -2.89
CA LEU A 96 5.31 8.57 -1.57
C LEU A 96 6.16 9.21 -0.46
N LEU A 97 7.43 9.52 -0.71
CA LEU A 97 8.34 10.19 0.22
C LEU A 97 8.28 11.72 0.07
N SER A 98 8.72 12.44 1.09
CA SER A 98 8.87 13.90 1.02
C SER A 98 9.87 14.33 -0.06
N ILE A 99 9.68 15.53 -0.63
CA ILE A 99 10.53 16.05 -1.72
C ILE A 99 12.02 16.06 -1.36
N GLN A 100 12.36 16.41 -0.11
CA GLN A 100 13.74 16.43 0.37
C GLN A 100 14.39 15.04 0.30
N MET A 101 13.65 14.02 0.72
CA MET A 101 14.09 12.63 0.67
C MET A 101 14.23 12.15 -0.78
N GLN A 102 13.29 12.50 -1.64
CA GLN A 102 13.33 12.15 -3.07
C GLN A 102 14.60 12.68 -3.74
N GLN A 103 15.00 13.91 -3.46
CA GLN A 103 16.20 14.51 -4.05
C GLN A 103 17.48 13.73 -3.68
N ILE A 104 17.63 13.38 -2.41
CA ILE A 104 18.78 12.63 -1.91
C ILE A 104 18.80 11.22 -2.50
N LEU A 105 17.67 10.53 -2.48
CA LEU A 105 17.56 9.15 -2.94
C LEU A 105 17.60 9.01 -4.47
N SER A 106 17.17 10.02 -5.22
CA SER A 106 17.22 10.00 -6.70
C SER A 106 18.66 9.95 -7.22
N ALA A 107 19.63 10.49 -6.46
CA ALA A 107 21.04 10.39 -6.79
C ALA A 107 21.65 9.00 -6.51
N CYS A 108 21.04 8.21 -5.62
CA CYS A 108 21.55 6.88 -5.24
C CYS A 108 21.13 5.81 -6.25
N LYS A 109 22.09 5.12 -6.89
CA LYS A 109 21.83 4.02 -7.85
C LYS A 109 21.75 2.63 -7.19
N ASP A 110 21.71 2.58 -5.87
CA ASP A 110 21.76 1.34 -5.11
C ASP A 110 20.51 0.46 -5.28
N LYS A 111 20.63 -0.79 -4.85
CA LYS A 111 19.53 -1.75 -4.85
C LYS A 111 18.43 -1.27 -3.88
N LEU A 112 17.19 -1.61 -4.19
CA LEU A 112 16.01 -1.20 -3.43
C LEU A 112 16.09 -1.41 -1.89
N PRO A 113 16.62 -2.53 -1.36
CA PRO A 113 16.77 -2.70 0.09
C PRO A 113 17.82 -1.75 0.70
N ASP A 114 18.93 -1.51 0.01
CA ASP A 114 19.99 -0.61 0.49
C ASP A 114 19.49 0.84 0.50
N LEU A 115 18.73 1.21 -0.54
CA LEU A 115 18.08 2.51 -0.65
C LEU A 115 17.09 2.78 0.51
N ALA A 116 16.36 1.76 0.97
CA ALA A 116 15.48 1.87 2.13
C ALA A 116 16.25 2.09 3.44
N SER A 117 17.44 1.50 3.59
CA SER A 117 18.30 1.75 4.75
C SER A 117 18.81 3.20 4.75
N ILE A 118 19.23 3.71 3.59
CA ILE A 118 19.65 5.10 3.42
C ILE A 118 18.49 6.05 3.74
N ALA A 119 17.30 5.79 3.20
CA ALA A 119 16.11 6.59 3.47
C ALA A 119 15.72 6.58 4.96
N HIS A 120 15.89 5.45 5.64
CA HIS A 120 15.65 5.37 7.08
C HIS A 120 16.61 6.30 7.85
N LYS A 121 17.91 6.26 7.53
CA LYS A 121 18.90 7.16 8.15
C LYS A 121 18.62 8.63 7.85
N VAL A 122 18.26 8.96 6.61
CA VAL A 122 17.88 10.32 6.23
C VAL A 122 16.63 10.77 6.99
N HIS A 123 15.65 9.89 7.20
CA HIS A 123 14.44 10.21 7.95
C HIS A 123 14.76 10.49 9.43
N GLU A 124 15.65 9.71 10.04
CA GLU A 124 16.12 9.96 11.40
C GLU A 124 16.85 11.30 11.52
N VAL A 125 17.73 11.62 10.55
CA VAL A 125 18.48 12.89 10.54
C VAL A 125 17.57 14.09 10.25
N SER A 126 16.60 13.96 9.35
CA SER A 126 15.62 15.02 9.05
C SER A 126 14.59 15.21 10.16
N GLY A 127 14.31 14.19 10.97
CA GLY A 127 13.51 14.33 12.20
C GLY A 127 14.12 15.29 13.22
N PHE A 128 15.43 15.55 13.16
CA PHE A 128 16.08 16.61 13.94
C PHE A 128 15.89 18.02 13.35
N SER A 129 15.34 18.16 12.13
CA SER A 129 15.17 19.45 11.45
C SER A 129 13.73 19.99 11.49
N GLU A 130 12.73 19.21 11.89
CA GLU A 130 11.38 19.74 12.18
C GLU A 130 11.27 20.35 13.58
N ALA A 131 12.27 20.15 14.44
CA ALA A 131 12.44 20.92 15.67
C ALA A 131 13.19 22.23 15.40
N ASN A 132 12.60 23.14 14.63
CA ASN A 132 12.85 24.58 14.68
C ASN A 132 11.96 25.31 13.66
N ALA A 133 10.64 25.23 13.83
CA ALA A 133 9.90 26.48 13.74
C ALA A 133 10.42 27.35 14.90
N VAL A 134 11.53 28.06 14.66
CA VAL A 134 11.91 29.20 15.47
C VAL A 134 10.65 30.03 15.57
N SER A 135 10.09 30.14 16.76
CA SER A 135 9.09 31.17 17.05
C SER A 135 9.79 32.49 16.74
N LEU A 136 9.65 32.95 15.51
CA LEU A 136 10.30 34.15 15.05
C LEU A 136 9.70 35.30 15.88
N PRO A 137 10.51 36.23 16.41
CA PRO A 137 10.04 37.46 17.06
C PRO A 137 9.28 38.41 16.11
N LEU A 138 8.93 37.92 14.91
CA LEU A 138 8.21 38.63 13.87
C LEU A 138 6.79 39.01 14.33
N THR A 139 6.14 38.21 15.18
CA THR A 139 4.81 38.58 15.70
C THR A 139 4.86 39.80 16.61
N ASP A 140 5.95 39.94 17.38
CA ASP A 140 6.14 41.04 18.33
C ASP A 140 6.51 42.33 17.58
N SER A 141 7.36 42.20 16.55
CA SER A 141 7.69 43.30 15.64
C SER A 141 6.47 43.78 14.83
N VAL A 142 5.64 42.85 14.33
CA VAL A 142 4.39 43.18 13.62
C VAL A 142 3.37 43.81 14.55
N ALA A 143 3.24 43.34 15.80
CA ALA A 143 2.37 43.95 16.79
C ALA A 143 2.81 45.37 17.16
N LYS A 144 4.11 45.59 17.34
CA LYS A 144 4.69 46.91 17.64
C LYS A 144 4.47 47.92 16.50
N LEU A 145 4.76 47.52 15.26
CA LEU A 145 4.50 48.36 14.08
C LEU A 145 3.02 48.70 13.94
N ARG A 146 2.12 47.74 14.24
CA ARG A 146 0.67 47.96 14.18
C ARG A 146 0.20 48.99 15.22
N ASN A 147 0.78 48.97 16.41
CA ASN A 147 0.51 49.98 17.45
C ASN A 147 1.04 51.37 17.08
N GLU A 148 2.25 51.48 16.51
CA GLU A 148 2.78 52.77 16.05
C GLU A 148 1.92 53.39 14.92
N ILE A 149 1.42 52.57 13.99
CA ILE A 149 0.49 53.02 12.93
C ILE A 149 -0.83 53.52 13.52
N GLN A 150 -1.34 52.90 14.59
CA GLN A 150 -2.57 53.31 15.25
C GLN A 150 -2.38 54.66 15.96
N GLN A 151 -1.27 54.83 16.68
CA GLN A 151 -0.96 56.05 17.43
C GLN A 151 -0.78 57.26 16.50
N LEU A 152 -0.02 57.11 15.40
CA LEU A 152 0.14 58.17 14.40
C LEU A 152 -1.18 58.57 13.74
N ARG A 153 -2.14 57.63 13.63
CA ARG A 153 -3.47 57.91 13.09
C ARG A 153 -4.32 58.79 14.00
N GLU A 154 -4.10 58.73 15.31
CA GLU A 154 -4.84 59.52 16.31
C GLU A 154 -4.25 60.93 16.48
N GLU A 155 -2.95 61.14 16.24
CA GLU A 155 -2.33 62.47 16.28
C GLU A 155 -2.69 63.38 15.09
N VAL A 156 -3.24 62.81 14.01
CA VAL A 156 -3.58 63.56 12.78
C VAL A 156 -5.08 63.92 12.71
N GLN A 157 -5.86 63.63 13.76
CA GLN A 157 -7.24 64.12 13.94
C GLN A 157 -7.33 65.27 14.93
#